data_AF-A0A7K3FWP5-F1
#
_entry.id   AF-A0A7K3FWP5-F1
#
_cell.length_a   1.000
_cell.length_b   1.000
_cell.length_c   1.000
_cell.angle_alpha   90.00
_cell.angle_beta   90.00
_cell.angle_gamma   90.00
#
_symmetry.space_group_name_H-M   'P 1'
#
loop_
_entity.id
_entity.type
_entity.pdbx_description
1 polymer ?
#
loop_
_entity_poly.entity_id
_entity_poly.type
_entity_poly.pdbx_seq_one_letter_code
_entity_poly.pdbx_strand_id
1 'polypeptide(L)'
;TVQGAATGTGLSSQEQVIAAFWAEYISGPTQTEGRKLIQPGANLEQLVLQIDGSHVVFTGIITLPPGQQVKVREADIASVYHVPTSQIELGDPKHYAPNALPVTVQLTAPAAQPQITAGTPTTPEELWAAYVAVPEGAMPGTTLTVTHYDGPKDWEGIATRDRRAIGTVNLQDLAGNLDLETIQIALSPGDKPSQMGIRVMKEHALMHGTMLSSVLDELAMDSRGYVRAGTYVDSRAALLPLAQPGSGARHLYLVGGSRSGKSGLLEQILLSAHLSGIAVILASPQA
;
A
#
# COMPACT_ATOMS: atom_id res chain seq x y z
N THR A 1 -30.45 -4.42 46.89
CA THR A 1 -31.12 -3.25 47.51
C THR A 1 -30.06 -2.16 47.60
N VAL A 2 -30.12 -1.04 46.89
CA VAL A 2 -31.23 -0.23 46.38
C VAL A 2 -30.75 0.51 45.12
N GLN A 3 -31.62 0.62 44.12
CA GLN A 3 -31.48 1.51 42.97
C GLN A 3 -31.28 2.97 43.40
N GLY A 4 -30.33 3.67 42.79
CA GLY A 4 -30.26 5.12 42.80
C GLY A 4 -30.43 5.64 41.38
N ALA A 5 -31.63 6.14 41.08
CA ALA A 5 -31.93 6.88 39.86
C ALA A 5 -31.10 8.17 39.82
N ALA A 6 -30.49 8.45 38.66
CA ALA A 6 -30.03 9.78 38.31
C ALA A 6 -30.59 10.14 36.93
N THR A 7 -31.77 10.74 36.98
CA THR A 7 -32.37 11.53 35.89
C THR A 7 -31.48 12.73 35.55
N GLY A 8 -31.18 12.89 34.26
CA GLY A 8 -30.97 14.16 33.56
C GLY A 8 -29.90 15.10 34.12
N THR A 9 -28.68 15.00 33.57
CA THR A 9 -27.71 16.11 33.62
C THR A 9 -27.11 16.34 32.23
N GLY A 10 -27.67 17.35 31.56
CA GLY A 10 -27.00 18.19 30.57
C GLY A 10 -26.35 17.49 29.37
N LEU A 11 -27.17 17.03 28.42
CA LEU A 11 -26.70 16.94 27.04
C LEU A 11 -26.17 18.33 26.64
N SER A 12 -24.95 18.38 26.12
CA SER A 12 -24.41 19.57 25.46
C SER A 12 -25.38 20.07 24.37
N SER A 13 -25.27 21.34 23.98
CA SER A 13 -26.14 21.92 22.95
C SER A 13 -26.13 21.11 21.65
N GLN A 14 -25.00 20.49 21.29
CA GLN A 14 -24.89 19.59 20.14
C GLN A 14 -25.56 18.23 20.35
N GLU A 15 -25.40 17.60 21.51
CA GLU A 15 -26.10 16.34 21.82
C GLU A 15 -27.62 16.51 21.85
N GLN A 16 -28.12 17.68 22.31
CA GLN A 16 -29.53 18.02 22.25
C GLN A 16 -30.02 18.16 20.80
N VAL A 17 -29.22 18.78 19.93
CA VAL A 17 -29.53 18.89 18.51
C VAL A 17 -29.55 17.51 17.86
N ILE A 18 -28.55 16.66 18.10
CA ILE A 18 -28.50 15.29 17.56
C ILE A 18 -29.73 14.49 18.00
N ALA A 19 -30.03 14.50 19.30
CA ALA A 19 -31.21 13.81 19.82
C ALA A 19 -32.53 14.38 19.27
N ALA A 20 -32.62 15.70 19.03
CA ALA A 20 -33.79 16.33 18.44
C ALA A 20 -33.99 15.94 16.97
N PHE A 21 -32.92 15.92 16.15
CA PHE A 21 -32.96 15.44 14.77
C PHE A 21 -33.34 13.96 14.71
N TRP A 22 -32.77 13.14 15.60
CA TRP A 22 -33.13 11.73 15.69
C TRP A 22 -34.63 11.56 16.01
N ALA A 23 -35.13 12.31 16.99
CA ALA A 23 -36.55 12.29 17.36
C ALA A 23 -37.47 12.80 16.24
N GLU A 24 -37.06 13.81 15.49
CA GLU A 24 -37.88 14.41 14.43
C GLU A 24 -37.98 13.49 13.19
N TYR A 25 -36.87 12.91 12.75
CA TYR A 25 -36.81 12.21 11.46
C TYR A 25 -36.84 10.68 11.58
N ILE A 26 -36.37 10.12 12.69
CA ILE A 26 -36.24 8.67 12.88
C ILE A 26 -37.33 8.14 13.82
N SER A 27 -37.42 8.66 15.05
CA SER A 27 -38.11 7.98 16.17
C SER A 27 -39.45 8.58 16.60
N GLY A 28 -39.85 9.71 16.03
CA GLY A 28 -40.93 10.57 16.56
C GLY A 28 -42.28 9.90 16.82
N PRO A 29 -43.10 10.48 17.73
CA PRO A 29 -44.33 9.85 18.22
C PRO A 29 -45.50 9.88 17.22
N THR A 30 -45.43 10.66 16.15
CA THR A 30 -46.51 10.83 15.17
C THR A 30 -45.97 11.22 13.80
N GLN A 31 -46.47 10.60 12.72
CA GLN A 31 -46.32 11.15 11.37
C GLN A 31 -46.88 12.57 11.38
N THR A 32 -46.03 13.57 11.29
CA THR A 32 -46.47 14.93 10.96
C THR A 32 -46.86 14.93 9.48
N GLU A 33 -48.01 15.50 9.14
CA GLU A 33 -48.58 15.44 7.79
C GLU A 33 -47.54 15.69 6.69
N GLY A 34 -47.40 14.74 5.78
CA GLY A 34 -46.48 14.80 4.64
C GLY A 34 -45.09 14.18 4.87
N ARG A 35 -44.75 13.68 6.07
CA ARG A 35 -43.43 13.06 6.34
C ARG A 35 -43.56 11.64 6.89
N LYS A 36 -42.92 10.68 6.21
CA LYS A 36 -42.84 9.29 6.64
C LYS A 36 -41.61 9.10 7.53
N LEU A 37 -41.82 8.80 8.81
CA LEU A 37 -40.74 8.43 9.73
C LEU A 37 -40.03 7.17 9.23
N ILE A 38 -38.71 7.11 9.44
CA ILE A 38 -37.88 5.96 9.06
C ILE A 38 -38.28 4.74 9.89
N GLN A 39 -38.32 4.88 11.23
CA GLN A 39 -38.77 3.82 12.11
C GLN A 39 -39.34 4.37 13.43
N PRO A 40 -40.68 4.45 13.56
CA PRO A 40 -41.33 4.91 14.79
C PRO A 40 -40.85 4.13 16.02
N GLY A 41 -40.50 4.84 17.09
CA GLY A 41 -40.06 4.25 18.36
C GLY A 41 -38.61 3.77 18.41
N ALA A 42 -37.80 3.98 17.35
CA ALA A 42 -36.37 3.68 17.37
C ALA A 42 -35.59 4.78 18.12
N ASN A 43 -35.48 4.70 19.44
CA ASN A 43 -34.81 5.72 20.26
C ASN A 43 -33.29 5.62 20.15
N LEU A 44 -32.60 6.75 20.34
CA LEU A 44 -31.14 6.77 20.46
C LEU A 44 -30.78 6.88 21.95
N GLU A 45 -30.29 5.78 22.51
CA GLU A 45 -29.83 5.69 23.89
C GLU A 45 -28.30 5.68 23.98
N GLN A 46 -27.76 5.96 25.16
CA GLN A 46 -26.31 5.97 25.41
C GLN A 46 -25.52 6.84 24.43
N LEU A 47 -26.09 7.99 24.06
CA LEU A 47 -25.42 8.96 23.19
C LEU A 47 -24.14 9.47 23.88
N VAL A 48 -23.01 9.30 23.21
CA VAL A 48 -21.72 9.85 23.59
C VAL A 48 -21.20 10.68 22.43
N LEU A 49 -21.00 11.97 22.65
CA LEU A 49 -20.37 12.86 21.69
C LEU A 49 -18.86 12.97 21.96
N GLN A 50 -18.04 12.71 20.96
CA GLN A 50 -16.59 12.89 20.97
C GLN A 50 -16.23 14.03 20.03
N ILE A 51 -15.52 15.03 20.57
CA ILE A 51 -15.03 16.19 19.83
C ILE A 51 -13.51 16.20 19.94
N ASP A 52 -12.81 16.06 18.82
CA ASP A 52 -11.36 16.16 18.72
C ASP A 52 -10.98 17.17 17.62
N GLY A 53 -10.67 18.41 18.02
CA GLY A 53 -10.39 19.50 17.08
C GLY A 53 -11.58 19.81 16.17
N SER A 54 -11.45 19.54 14.87
CA SER A 54 -12.52 19.68 13.88
C SER A 54 -13.33 18.41 13.66
N HIS A 55 -12.97 17.30 14.31
CA HIS A 55 -13.63 16.00 14.16
C HIS A 55 -14.72 15.85 15.22
N VAL A 56 -15.96 15.62 14.78
CA VAL A 56 -17.10 15.42 15.67
C VAL A 56 -17.71 14.06 15.34
N VAL A 57 -17.73 13.17 16.32
CA VAL A 57 -18.30 11.82 16.20
C VAL A 57 -19.29 11.62 17.33
N PHE A 58 -20.45 11.07 17.03
CA PHE A 58 -21.32 10.54 18.08
C PHE A 58 -21.47 9.03 17.96
N THR A 59 -21.51 8.38 19.11
CA THR A 59 -21.84 6.96 19.24
C THR A 59 -23.09 6.82 20.08
N GLY A 60 -23.91 5.81 19.79
CA GLY A 60 -25.11 5.52 20.56
C GLY A 60 -25.66 4.13 20.25
N ILE A 61 -26.75 3.77 20.90
CA ILE A 61 -27.46 2.51 20.71
C ILE A 61 -28.89 2.85 20.29
N ILE A 62 -29.27 2.39 19.10
CA ILE A 62 -30.64 2.44 18.61
C ILE A 62 -31.44 1.38 19.36
N THR A 63 -32.44 1.78 20.15
CA THR A 63 -33.30 0.86 20.91
C THR A 63 -34.74 0.91 20.41
N LEU A 64 -35.40 -0.24 20.41
CA LEU A 64 -36.82 -0.39 20.09
C LEU A 64 -37.57 -1.13 21.20
N PRO A 65 -38.90 -0.97 21.27
CA PRO A 65 -39.73 -1.80 22.13
C PRO A 65 -39.51 -3.30 21.87
N PRO A 66 -39.59 -4.16 22.90
CA PRO A 66 -39.43 -5.61 22.75
C PRO A 66 -40.38 -6.19 21.68
N GLY A 67 -39.87 -7.10 20.86
CA GLY A 67 -40.62 -7.73 19.76
C GLY A 67 -40.51 -7.01 18.42
N GLN A 68 -39.77 -5.89 18.35
CA GLN A 68 -39.45 -5.20 17.10
C GLN A 68 -37.96 -5.31 16.75
N GLN A 69 -37.66 -5.30 15.46
CA GLN A 69 -36.28 -5.34 14.94
C GLN A 69 -35.88 -3.97 14.39
N VAL A 70 -34.64 -3.55 14.63
CA VAL A 70 -34.09 -2.32 14.01
C VAL A 70 -34.02 -2.49 12.49
N LYS A 71 -34.66 -1.58 11.76
CA LYS A 71 -34.73 -1.49 10.29
C LYS A 71 -34.07 -0.22 9.74
N VAL A 72 -33.61 0.67 10.61
CA VAL A 72 -32.86 1.87 10.25
C VAL A 72 -31.61 1.47 9.47
N ARG A 73 -31.42 2.02 8.27
CA ARG A 73 -30.24 1.79 7.43
C ARG A 73 -29.27 2.96 7.53
N GLU A 74 -28.02 2.72 7.15
CA GLU A 74 -27.00 3.77 7.04
C GLU A 74 -27.44 4.93 6.16
N ALA A 75 -28.09 4.63 5.02
CA ALA A 75 -28.63 5.65 4.11
C ALA A 75 -29.69 6.55 4.76
N ASP A 76 -30.49 6.00 5.68
CA ASP A 76 -31.51 6.76 6.38
C ASP A 76 -30.87 7.75 7.36
N ILE A 77 -29.85 7.30 8.09
CA ILE A 77 -29.07 8.12 9.04
C ILE A 77 -28.25 9.18 8.28
N ALA A 78 -27.64 8.81 7.16
CA ALA A 78 -26.91 9.71 6.26
C ALA A 78 -27.78 10.87 5.78
N SER A 79 -29.03 10.57 5.41
CA SER A 79 -29.97 11.59 4.98
C SER A 79 -30.38 12.55 6.09
N VAL A 80 -30.47 12.07 7.34
CA VAL A 80 -30.87 12.90 8.49
C VAL A 80 -29.75 13.85 8.92
N TYR A 81 -28.51 13.37 8.93
CA TYR A 81 -27.36 14.14 9.38
C TYR A 81 -26.58 14.81 8.24
N HIS A 82 -27.03 14.65 7.00
CA HIS A 82 -26.39 15.18 5.80
C HIS A 82 -24.91 14.77 5.65
N VAL A 83 -24.60 13.53 6.04
CA VAL A 83 -23.26 12.93 5.95
C VAL A 83 -23.24 11.80 4.92
N PRO A 84 -22.10 11.51 4.26
CA PRO A 84 -21.96 10.32 3.42
C PRO A 84 -22.22 9.02 4.20
N THR A 85 -22.76 8.00 3.55
CA THR A 85 -22.98 6.68 4.19
C THR A 85 -21.68 6.03 4.68
N SER A 86 -20.54 6.36 4.07
CA SER A 86 -19.21 5.90 4.52
C SER A 86 -18.78 6.46 5.88
N GLN A 87 -19.49 7.45 6.43
CA GLN A 87 -19.24 8.05 7.74
C GLN A 87 -20.15 7.47 8.83
N ILE A 88 -20.88 6.39 8.52
CA ILE A 88 -21.83 5.75 9.42
C ILE A 88 -21.45 4.28 9.53
N GLU A 89 -21.35 3.81 10.77
CA GLU A 89 -21.10 2.42 11.08
C GLU A 89 -22.24 1.91 11.95
N LEU A 90 -22.92 0.87 11.48
CA LEU A 90 -23.89 0.11 12.27
C LEU A 90 -23.21 -1.13 12.82
N GLY A 91 -23.36 -1.38 14.13
CA GLY A 91 -22.80 -2.57 14.77
C GLY A 91 -23.44 -3.86 14.25
N ASP A 92 -22.77 -5.00 14.43
CA ASP A 92 -23.28 -6.30 13.97
C ASP A 92 -24.54 -6.72 14.76
N PRO A 93 -25.71 -6.89 14.12
CA PRO A 93 -26.95 -7.32 14.79
C PRO A 93 -26.84 -8.65 15.53
N LYS A 94 -25.85 -9.51 15.21
CA LYS A 94 -25.65 -10.81 15.87
C LYS A 94 -25.12 -10.71 17.29
N HIS A 95 -24.46 -9.61 17.62
CA HIS A 95 -23.83 -9.40 18.92
C HIS A 95 -24.70 -8.59 19.88
N TYR A 96 -25.89 -8.15 19.43
CA TYR A 96 -26.82 -7.33 20.19
C TYR A 96 -28.21 -7.95 20.20
N ALA A 97 -29.04 -7.53 21.18
CA ALA A 97 -30.43 -7.94 21.20
C ALA A 97 -31.14 -7.49 19.91
N PRO A 98 -32.13 -8.24 19.38
CA PRO A 98 -32.77 -7.89 18.10
C PRO A 98 -33.38 -6.47 18.04
N ASN A 99 -33.67 -5.89 19.21
CA ASN A 99 -34.22 -4.56 19.41
C ASN A 99 -33.16 -3.50 19.79
N ALA A 100 -31.87 -3.80 19.68
CA ALA A 100 -30.76 -2.90 19.99
C ALA A 100 -29.68 -2.97 18.90
N LEU A 101 -29.23 -1.82 18.40
CA LEU A 101 -28.17 -1.75 17.39
C LEU A 101 -27.22 -0.58 17.69
N PRO A 102 -25.91 -0.80 17.84
CA PRO A 102 -24.95 0.29 17.98
C PRO A 102 -24.89 1.10 16.69
N VAL A 103 -24.71 2.40 16.83
CA VAL A 103 -24.45 3.31 15.71
C VAL A 103 -23.31 4.24 16.08
N THR A 104 -22.40 4.42 15.12
CA THR A 104 -21.37 5.46 15.13
C THR A 104 -21.58 6.35 13.92
N VAL A 105 -21.63 7.66 14.11
CA VAL A 105 -21.76 8.65 13.03
C VAL A 105 -20.70 9.73 13.16
N GLN A 106 -19.94 9.92 12.10
CA GLN A 106 -18.98 11.01 12.00
C GLN A 106 -19.67 12.23 11.38
N LEU A 107 -19.97 13.25 12.19
CA LEU A 107 -20.71 14.47 11.78
C LEU A 107 -19.83 15.47 11.04
N THR A 108 -18.55 15.52 11.40
CA THR A 108 -17.56 16.32 10.69
C THR A 108 -16.46 15.38 10.27
N ALA A 109 -16.20 15.31 8.95
CA ALA A 109 -15.08 14.54 8.43
C ALA A 109 -13.79 14.93 9.17
N PRO A 110 -12.90 13.97 9.48
CA PRO A 110 -11.55 14.29 9.93
C PRO A 110 -10.97 15.37 9.03
N ALA A 111 -10.28 16.37 9.60
CA ALA A 111 -9.57 17.38 8.81
C ALA A 111 -8.85 16.66 7.68
N ALA A 112 -9.26 16.96 6.45
CA ALA A 112 -8.80 16.25 5.27
C ALA A 112 -7.28 16.17 5.31
N GLN A 113 -6.73 14.96 5.40
CA GLN A 113 -5.40 14.72 4.86
C GLN A 113 -5.42 15.30 3.44
N PRO A 114 -4.37 16.05 3.05
CA PRO A 114 -4.39 16.92 1.87
C PRO A 114 -5.10 16.23 0.72
N GLN A 115 -6.30 16.71 0.42
CA GLN A 115 -7.08 16.23 -0.71
C GLN A 115 -6.27 16.53 -1.95
N ILE A 116 -5.77 15.47 -2.58
CA ILE A 116 -5.16 15.51 -3.90
C ILE A 116 -6.23 16.08 -4.84
N THR A 117 -5.91 17.24 -5.39
CA THR A 117 -6.68 17.93 -6.42
C THR A 117 -7.14 16.93 -7.49
N ALA A 118 -8.41 17.02 -7.90
CA ALA A 118 -8.97 16.18 -8.94
C ALA A 118 -8.11 16.21 -10.21
N GLY A 119 -7.42 15.08 -10.43
CA GLY A 119 -6.63 14.69 -11.58
C GLY A 119 -6.09 13.30 -11.24
N THR A 120 -6.22 12.32 -12.15
CA THR A 120 -5.49 11.05 -12.00
C THR A 120 -4.02 11.40 -11.75
N PRO A 121 -3.37 10.94 -10.68
CA PRO A 121 -1.98 11.29 -10.40
C PRO A 121 -1.13 11.07 -11.65
N THR A 122 -0.43 12.11 -12.12
CA THR A 122 0.22 12.09 -13.43
C THR A 122 1.73 11.94 -13.35
N THR A 123 2.32 12.32 -12.22
CA THR A 123 3.76 12.21 -11.96
C THR A 123 4.08 11.09 -10.98
N PRO A 124 5.30 10.50 -11.03
CA PRO A 124 5.72 9.50 -10.05
C PRO A 124 5.62 10.00 -8.61
N GLU A 125 5.92 11.27 -8.35
CA GLU A 125 5.82 11.88 -7.02
C GLU A 125 4.37 11.98 -6.53
N GLU A 126 3.44 12.36 -7.41
CA GLU A 126 2.01 12.39 -7.09
C GLU A 126 1.46 10.98 -6.83
N LEU A 127 1.82 10.01 -7.67
CA LEU A 127 1.48 8.59 -7.48
C LEU A 127 2.03 8.06 -6.16
N TRP A 128 3.29 8.40 -5.85
CA TRP A 128 3.94 8.01 -4.61
C TRP A 128 3.22 8.58 -3.40
N ALA A 129 2.92 9.88 -3.41
CA ALA A 129 2.17 10.54 -2.35
C ALA A 129 0.76 9.96 -2.18
N ALA A 130 0.09 9.62 -3.28
CA ALA A 130 -1.27 9.10 -3.28
C ALA A 130 -1.40 7.66 -2.78
N TYR A 131 -0.44 6.79 -3.11
CA TYR A 131 -0.61 5.35 -2.94
C TYR A 131 0.49 4.66 -2.14
N VAL A 132 1.71 5.20 -2.10
CA VAL A 132 2.87 4.53 -1.47
C VAL A 132 3.20 5.14 -0.11
N ALA A 133 3.16 6.46 0.01
CA ALA A 133 3.54 7.21 1.22
C ALA A 133 2.41 7.30 2.27
N VAL A 134 1.21 6.87 1.92
CA VAL A 134 0.05 6.85 2.82
C VAL A 134 0.26 5.86 3.98
N PRO A 135 -0.47 5.99 5.11
CA PRO A 135 -0.29 5.12 6.28
C PRO A 135 -0.34 3.62 5.99
N GLU A 136 -1.22 3.21 5.07
CA GLU A 136 -1.42 1.82 4.63
C GLU A 136 -0.60 1.45 3.39
N GLY A 137 0.25 2.35 2.90
CA GLY A 137 1.08 2.13 1.71
C GLY A 137 2.36 1.35 2.02
N ALA A 138 3.07 0.91 0.98
CA ALA A 138 4.30 0.13 1.15
C ALA A 138 5.45 0.88 1.84
N MET A 139 5.45 2.23 1.79
CA MET A 139 6.49 3.05 2.42
C MET A 139 5.90 4.29 3.12
N PRO A 140 5.20 4.12 4.25
CA PRO A 140 4.49 5.21 4.91
C PRO A 140 5.41 6.35 5.36
N GLY A 141 4.94 7.58 5.14
CA GLY A 141 5.62 8.81 5.57
C GLY A 141 6.92 9.09 4.80
N THR A 142 7.10 8.51 3.61
CA THR A 142 8.20 8.82 2.72
C THR A 142 7.84 9.89 1.70
N THR A 143 8.84 10.59 1.18
CA THR A 143 8.71 11.50 0.05
C THR A 143 9.59 10.99 -1.09
N LEU A 144 9.12 11.09 -2.33
CA LEU A 144 9.89 10.70 -3.51
C LEU A 144 10.50 11.94 -4.15
N THR A 145 11.77 11.85 -4.54
CA THR A 145 12.43 12.82 -5.42
C THR A 145 12.88 12.07 -6.67
N VAL A 146 12.26 12.34 -7.83
CA VAL A 146 12.66 11.71 -9.09
C VAL A 146 14.00 12.30 -9.54
N THR A 147 14.93 11.42 -9.87
CA THR A 147 16.27 11.75 -10.38
C THR A 147 16.39 11.53 -11.88
N HIS A 148 15.54 10.66 -12.45
CA HIS A 148 15.49 10.38 -13.88
C HIS A 148 14.06 10.01 -14.29
N TYR A 149 13.58 10.54 -15.42
CA TYR A 149 12.21 10.32 -15.90
C TYR A 149 12.17 10.18 -17.42
N ASP A 150 11.91 8.95 -17.89
CA ASP A 150 11.70 8.63 -19.30
C ASP A 150 10.23 8.26 -19.60
N GLY A 151 9.38 8.14 -18.57
CA GLY A 151 7.94 7.96 -18.72
C GLY A 151 7.24 7.45 -17.45
N PRO A 152 5.91 7.25 -17.51
CA PRO A 152 5.12 6.88 -16.34
C PRO A 152 5.48 5.50 -15.76
N LYS A 153 6.05 4.61 -16.58
CA LYS A 153 6.57 3.30 -16.17
C LYS A 153 8.09 3.20 -16.32
N ASP A 154 8.81 4.30 -16.50
CA ASP A 154 10.27 4.27 -16.67
C ASP A 154 10.90 5.49 -15.99
N TRP A 155 11.33 5.32 -14.75
CA TRP A 155 11.87 6.40 -13.94
C TRP A 155 12.72 5.88 -12.78
N GLU A 156 13.59 6.74 -12.27
CA GLU A 156 14.38 6.52 -11.06
C GLU A 156 14.16 7.66 -10.08
N GLY A 157 14.14 7.34 -8.79
CA GLY A 157 14.01 8.33 -7.74
C GLY A 157 14.52 7.85 -6.40
N ILE A 158 14.60 8.76 -5.45
CA ILE A 158 15.04 8.51 -4.09
C ILE A 158 13.86 8.74 -3.16
N ALA A 159 13.39 7.68 -2.52
CA ALA A 159 12.45 7.77 -1.43
C ALA A 159 13.19 8.15 -0.14
N THR A 160 12.74 9.20 0.54
CA THR A 160 13.34 9.74 1.76
C THR A 160 12.34 9.77 2.90
N ARG A 161 12.76 9.34 4.09
CA ARG A 161 12.00 9.45 5.34
C ARG A 161 12.67 10.40 6.31
N ASP A 162 11.89 11.23 7.01
CA ASP A 162 12.49 12.14 7.99
C ASP A 162 12.95 11.39 9.26
N ARG A 163 14.20 11.64 9.67
CA ARG A 163 14.85 11.20 10.93
C ARG A 163 14.75 9.71 11.29
N ARG A 164 14.36 8.82 10.36
CA ARG A 164 14.25 7.37 10.59
C ARG A 164 14.77 6.58 9.41
N ALA A 165 15.52 5.52 9.70
CA ALA A 165 16.00 4.59 8.68
C ALA A 165 14.84 3.88 8.00
N ILE A 166 14.83 3.76 6.66
CA ILE A 166 13.83 2.98 5.92
C ILE A 166 14.11 1.50 6.17
N GLY A 167 13.09 0.76 6.61
CA GLY A 167 13.21 -0.67 6.90
C GLY A 167 13.11 -1.54 5.65
N THR A 168 12.95 -2.85 5.84
CA THR A 168 12.64 -3.77 4.75
C THR A 168 11.32 -3.38 4.10
N VAL A 169 11.35 -3.13 2.79
CA VAL A 169 10.17 -2.79 1.98
C VAL A 169 9.59 -4.08 1.43
N ASN A 170 8.26 -4.26 1.56
CA ASN A 170 7.56 -5.35 0.88
C ASN A 170 7.38 -4.98 -0.59
N LEU A 171 8.10 -5.68 -1.48
CA LEU A 171 8.07 -5.41 -2.91
C LEU A 171 6.70 -5.73 -3.54
N GLN A 172 5.93 -6.67 -2.97
CA GLN A 172 4.58 -6.98 -3.46
C GLN A 172 3.61 -5.83 -3.21
N ASP A 173 3.63 -5.27 -2.00
CA ASP A 173 2.78 -4.15 -1.63
C ASP A 173 3.15 -2.93 -2.47
N LEU A 174 4.46 -2.67 -2.65
CA LEU A 174 4.93 -1.56 -3.47
C LEU A 174 4.51 -1.70 -4.94
N ALA A 175 4.61 -2.91 -5.50
CA ALA A 175 4.15 -3.21 -6.85
C ALA A 175 2.63 -3.02 -6.98
N GLY A 176 1.86 -3.48 -5.98
CA GLY A 176 0.42 -3.28 -5.91
C GLY A 176 0.02 -1.80 -5.81
N ASN A 177 0.73 -0.99 -5.01
CA ASN A 177 0.47 0.44 -4.89
C ASN A 177 0.74 1.22 -6.19
N LEU A 178 1.66 0.73 -7.03
CA LEU A 178 2.05 1.39 -8.28
C LEU A 178 1.39 0.79 -9.54
N ASP A 179 0.56 -0.25 -9.39
CA ASP A 179 -0.02 -1.02 -10.51
C ASP A 179 1.06 -1.57 -11.46
N LEU A 180 2.07 -2.22 -10.88
CA LEU A 180 3.23 -2.80 -11.55
C LEU A 180 3.42 -4.27 -11.15
N GLU A 181 4.20 -4.99 -11.94
CA GLU A 181 4.75 -6.28 -11.53
C GLU A 181 5.97 -6.08 -10.62
N THR A 182 6.21 -7.00 -9.69
CA THR A 182 7.38 -6.93 -8.81
C THR A 182 8.70 -6.92 -9.59
N ILE A 183 8.74 -7.59 -10.75
CA ILE A 183 9.90 -7.58 -11.63
C ILE A 183 10.17 -6.21 -12.24
N GLN A 184 9.21 -5.29 -12.28
CA GLN A 184 9.41 -3.95 -12.86
C GLN A 184 10.03 -2.96 -11.87
N ILE A 185 10.27 -3.37 -10.63
CA ILE A 185 10.73 -2.49 -9.55
C ILE A 185 12.06 -3.02 -9.00
N ALA A 186 13.07 -2.14 -8.97
CA ALA A 186 14.33 -2.40 -8.28
C ALA A 186 14.50 -1.42 -7.12
N LEU A 187 14.95 -1.95 -5.98
CA LEU A 187 15.26 -1.20 -4.78
C LEU A 187 16.76 -1.24 -4.51
N SER A 188 17.33 -0.10 -4.15
CA SER A 188 18.74 0.01 -3.76
C SER A 188 18.87 0.88 -2.51
N PRO A 189 19.61 0.47 -1.47
CA PRO A 189 19.90 1.34 -0.34
C PRO A 189 20.54 2.65 -0.81
N GLY A 190 20.09 3.79 -0.28
CA GLY A 190 20.73 5.08 -0.54
C GLY A 190 21.96 5.30 0.34
N ASP A 191 22.63 6.44 0.16
CA ASP A 191 23.81 6.83 0.96
C ASP A 191 23.49 7.00 2.46
N LYS A 192 22.23 7.34 2.77
CA LYS A 192 21.73 7.49 4.15
C LYS A 192 20.77 6.35 4.48
N PRO A 193 20.73 5.86 5.73
CA PRO A 193 19.74 4.87 6.16
C PRO A 193 18.29 5.31 5.94
N SER A 194 18.05 6.63 5.91
CA SER A 194 16.73 7.23 5.67
C SER A 194 16.36 7.34 4.19
N GLN A 195 17.16 6.78 3.29
CA GLN A 195 16.98 6.85 1.84
C GLN A 195 16.94 5.47 1.20
N MET A 196 16.08 5.32 0.20
CA MET A 196 15.98 4.14 -0.65
C MET A 196 15.86 4.61 -2.10
N GLY A 197 16.80 4.20 -2.94
CA GLY A 197 16.69 4.34 -4.38
C GLY A 197 15.61 3.40 -4.90
N ILE A 198 14.74 3.94 -5.75
CA ILE A 198 13.64 3.25 -6.41
C ILE A 198 13.86 3.40 -7.91
N ARG A 199 13.82 2.29 -8.63
CA ARG A 199 13.79 2.29 -10.09
C ARG A 199 12.57 1.52 -10.57
N VAL A 200 11.78 2.16 -11.40
CA VAL A 200 10.64 1.57 -12.11
C VAL A 200 11.02 1.45 -13.58
N MET A 201 10.77 0.27 -14.15
CA MET A 201 11.16 -0.05 -15.52
C MET A 201 9.95 -0.52 -16.32
N LYS A 202 9.83 0.00 -17.55
CA LYS A 202 8.70 -0.32 -18.43
C LYS A 202 8.71 -1.79 -18.80
N GLU A 203 9.90 -2.30 -19.11
CA GLU A 203 10.19 -3.70 -19.39
C GLU A 203 11.45 -4.09 -18.61
N HIS A 204 11.40 -5.18 -17.85
CA HIS A 204 12.62 -5.71 -17.22
C HIS A 204 13.39 -6.53 -18.26
N ALA A 205 14.72 -6.42 -18.29
CA ALA A 205 15.61 -7.19 -19.16
C ALA A 205 15.55 -8.73 -18.96
N LEU A 206 14.72 -9.22 -18.03
CA LEU A 206 14.45 -10.63 -17.76
C LEU A 206 13.06 -11.07 -18.27
N MET A 207 12.18 -10.12 -18.63
CA MET A 207 10.90 -10.41 -19.29
C MET A 207 11.12 -10.91 -20.72
N HIS A 208 12.20 -10.48 -21.34
CA HIS A 208 12.65 -10.96 -22.64
C HIS A 208 14.02 -11.59 -22.48
N GLY A 209 14.21 -12.79 -23.05
CA GLY A 209 15.53 -13.42 -23.08
C GLY A 209 16.52 -12.48 -23.77
N THR A 210 17.53 -12.01 -23.04
CA THR A 210 18.57 -11.16 -23.62
C THR A 210 19.65 -12.05 -24.23
N MET A 211 19.81 -11.99 -25.55
CA MET A 211 20.99 -12.55 -26.21
C MET A 211 22.24 -11.84 -25.66
N LEU A 212 23.15 -12.62 -25.06
CA LEU A 212 24.40 -12.12 -24.48
C LEU A 212 25.29 -11.41 -25.50
N SER A 213 25.43 -12.03 -26.67
CA SER A 213 25.98 -11.40 -27.87
C SER A 213 25.45 -12.12 -29.11
N SER A 214 25.37 -11.39 -30.22
CA SER A 214 25.17 -11.97 -31.56
C SER A 214 26.49 -12.33 -32.25
N VAL A 215 27.62 -11.97 -31.64
CA VAL A 215 28.98 -12.17 -32.16
C VAL A 215 29.71 -13.13 -31.24
N LEU A 216 30.04 -14.32 -31.75
CA LEU A 216 30.65 -15.40 -30.95
C LEU A 216 31.96 -14.98 -30.26
N ASP A 217 32.77 -14.17 -30.94
CA ASP A 217 34.06 -13.69 -30.41
C ASP A 217 33.90 -12.76 -29.21
N GLU A 218 32.76 -12.09 -29.04
CA GLU A 218 32.48 -11.28 -27.85
C GLU A 218 32.21 -12.11 -26.59
N LEU A 219 32.05 -13.43 -26.74
CA LEU A 219 31.96 -14.35 -25.62
C LEU A 219 33.34 -14.82 -25.16
N ALA A 220 34.39 -14.65 -25.98
CA ALA A 220 35.74 -14.95 -25.57
C ALA A 220 36.23 -13.97 -24.51
N MET A 221 37.17 -14.41 -23.69
CA MET A 221 37.80 -13.59 -22.66
C MET A 221 38.63 -12.49 -23.33
N ASP A 222 38.42 -11.25 -22.88
CA ASP A 222 39.18 -10.12 -23.37
C ASP A 222 40.64 -10.15 -22.86
N SER A 223 41.47 -9.27 -23.42
CA SER A 223 42.89 -9.17 -23.04
C SER A 223 43.14 -8.79 -21.58
N ARG A 224 42.10 -8.34 -20.86
CA ARG A 224 42.15 -7.98 -19.44
C ARG A 224 41.71 -9.13 -18.54
N GLY A 225 41.25 -10.24 -19.11
CA GLY A 225 40.82 -11.44 -18.39
C GLY A 225 39.33 -11.46 -18.02
N TYR A 226 38.50 -10.65 -18.71
CA TYR A 226 37.07 -10.55 -18.45
C TYR A 226 36.25 -11.26 -19.53
N VAL A 227 35.13 -11.86 -19.13
CA VAL A 227 34.12 -12.44 -20.03
C VAL A 227 32.79 -11.73 -19.88
N ARG A 228 31.98 -11.75 -20.94
CA ARG A 228 30.63 -11.20 -20.90
C ARG A 228 29.65 -12.18 -20.26
N ALA A 229 28.98 -11.71 -19.21
CA ALA A 229 28.02 -12.48 -18.41
C ALA A 229 26.58 -11.98 -18.56
N GLY A 230 26.40 -10.82 -19.19
CA GLY A 230 25.09 -10.26 -19.47
C GLY A 230 25.20 -8.85 -20.02
N THR A 231 24.10 -8.14 -19.87
CA THR A 231 23.98 -6.73 -20.18
C THR A 231 23.32 -6.06 -18.99
N TYR A 232 23.90 -4.98 -18.50
CA TYR A 232 23.30 -4.14 -17.48
C TYR A 232 22.06 -3.43 -18.03
N VAL A 233 21.23 -2.91 -17.14
CA VAL A 233 20.03 -2.14 -17.50
C VAL A 233 20.32 -0.86 -18.30
N ASP A 234 21.55 -0.35 -18.27
CA ASP A 234 22.03 0.76 -19.10
C ASP A 234 22.58 0.30 -20.47
N SER A 235 22.28 -0.95 -20.86
CA SER A 235 22.76 -1.61 -22.08
C SER A 235 24.28 -1.86 -22.14
N ARG A 236 25.05 -1.58 -21.08
CA ARG A 236 26.48 -1.90 -21.06
C ARG A 236 26.72 -3.38 -20.80
N ALA A 237 27.82 -3.92 -21.33
CA ALA A 237 28.19 -5.31 -21.07
C ALA A 237 28.48 -5.52 -19.57
N ALA A 238 27.82 -6.52 -18.98
CA ALA A 238 28.16 -7.00 -17.65
C ALA A 238 29.34 -7.96 -17.78
N LEU A 239 30.47 -7.60 -17.17
CA LEU A 239 31.73 -8.32 -17.30
C LEU A 239 32.09 -9.05 -16.00
N LEU A 240 32.48 -10.32 -16.10
CA LEU A 240 33.00 -11.13 -15.00
C LEU A 240 34.49 -11.40 -15.19
N PRO A 241 35.32 -11.22 -14.16
CA PRO A 241 36.74 -11.56 -14.25
C PRO A 241 36.94 -13.08 -14.10
N LEU A 242 37.52 -13.73 -15.10
CA LEU A 242 37.95 -15.14 -15.01
C LEU A 242 39.42 -15.28 -14.67
N ALA A 243 40.25 -14.38 -15.18
CA ALA A 243 41.68 -14.38 -14.93
C ALA A 243 42.19 -12.97 -14.71
N GLN A 244 43.32 -12.86 -14.02
CA GLN A 244 44.13 -11.66 -14.01
C GLN A 244 45.38 -11.95 -14.88
N PRO A 245 45.56 -11.24 -16.00
CA PRO A 245 46.76 -11.36 -16.82
C PRO A 245 48.02 -11.22 -15.96
N GLY A 246 48.92 -12.20 -16.06
CA GLY A 246 50.18 -12.24 -15.30
C GLY A 246 50.08 -12.69 -13.83
N SER A 247 48.89 -12.92 -13.27
CA SER A 247 48.73 -13.34 -11.86
C SER A 247 47.99 -14.66 -11.66
N GLY A 248 47.06 -15.04 -12.55
CA GLY A 248 46.34 -16.33 -12.46
C GLY A 248 44.82 -16.21 -12.40
N ALA A 249 44.14 -17.29 -12.03
CA ALA A 249 42.68 -17.36 -12.02
C ALA A 249 42.05 -16.47 -10.95
N ARG A 250 40.88 -15.92 -11.24
CA ARG A 250 40.02 -15.23 -10.26
C ARG A 250 38.95 -16.19 -9.76
N HIS A 251 38.61 -16.06 -8.49
CA HIS A 251 37.58 -16.88 -7.86
C HIS A 251 36.24 -16.15 -7.89
N LEU A 252 35.20 -16.85 -8.33
CA LEU A 252 33.83 -16.35 -8.40
C LEU A 252 32.92 -17.28 -7.60
N TYR A 253 32.05 -16.70 -6.78
CA TYR A 253 30.98 -17.42 -6.10
C TYR A 253 29.65 -17.10 -6.78
N LEU A 254 28.92 -18.13 -7.18
CA LEU A 254 27.63 -17.99 -7.85
C LEU A 254 26.51 -18.57 -6.97
N VAL A 255 25.62 -17.71 -6.47
CA VAL A 255 24.56 -18.08 -5.50
C VAL A 255 23.18 -17.62 -6.00
N GLY A 256 22.13 -18.39 -5.69
CA GLY A 256 20.75 -18.04 -5.99
C GLY A 256 19.79 -19.21 -5.72
N GLY A 257 18.48 -18.99 -5.81
CA GLY A 257 17.47 -20.05 -5.70
C GLY A 257 17.38 -20.96 -6.94
N SER A 258 16.52 -21.98 -6.88
CA SER A 258 16.14 -22.77 -8.06
C SER A 258 15.55 -21.88 -9.15
N ARG A 259 15.84 -22.16 -10.42
CA ARG A 259 15.39 -21.40 -11.61
C ARG A 259 15.84 -19.93 -11.69
N SER A 260 16.81 -19.51 -10.87
CA SER A 260 17.41 -18.16 -10.93
C SER A 260 18.32 -17.89 -12.14
N GLY A 261 18.48 -18.85 -13.05
CA GLY A 261 19.40 -18.72 -14.19
C GLY A 261 20.88 -19.03 -13.89
N LYS A 262 21.22 -19.43 -12.66
CA LYS A 262 22.61 -19.80 -12.30
C LYS A 262 23.24 -20.84 -13.21
N SER A 263 22.53 -21.93 -13.52
CA SER A 263 23.06 -22.99 -14.38
C SER A 263 23.38 -22.45 -15.77
N GLY A 264 22.50 -21.61 -16.34
CA GLY A 264 22.74 -20.96 -17.62
C GLY A 264 23.93 -20.00 -17.60
N LEU A 265 24.10 -19.22 -16.52
CA LEU A 265 25.28 -18.37 -16.37
C LEU A 265 26.57 -19.19 -16.20
N LEU A 266 26.51 -20.33 -15.49
CA LEU A 266 27.66 -21.24 -15.39
C LEU A 266 28.01 -21.80 -16.76
N GLU A 267 27.04 -22.32 -17.51
CA GLU A 267 27.23 -22.80 -18.90
C GLU A 267 27.87 -21.73 -19.79
N GLN A 268 27.44 -20.47 -19.65
CA GLN A 268 28.03 -19.34 -20.36
C GLN A 268 29.49 -19.09 -20.00
N ILE A 269 29.84 -19.16 -18.71
CA ILE A 269 31.22 -19.05 -18.24
C ILE A 269 32.07 -20.19 -18.83
N LEU A 270 31.54 -21.41 -18.86
CA LEU A 270 32.23 -22.58 -19.42
C LEU A 270 32.46 -22.43 -20.93
N LEU A 271 31.46 -21.94 -21.67
CA LEU A 271 31.59 -21.64 -23.09
C LEU A 271 32.65 -20.57 -23.33
N SER A 272 32.63 -19.48 -22.55
CA SER A 272 33.60 -18.39 -22.65
C SER A 272 35.02 -18.89 -22.36
N ALA A 273 35.19 -19.73 -21.34
CA ALA A 273 36.47 -20.37 -21.02
C ALA A 273 36.96 -21.28 -22.17
N HIS A 274 36.07 -22.08 -22.75
CA HIS A 274 36.38 -22.95 -23.87
C HIS A 274 36.84 -22.16 -25.11
N LEU A 275 36.10 -21.11 -25.50
CA LEU A 275 36.46 -20.22 -26.60
C LEU A 275 37.80 -19.51 -26.37
N SER A 276 38.16 -19.29 -25.10
CA SER A 276 39.42 -18.66 -24.71
C SER A 276 40.58 -19.64 -24.57
N GLY A 277 40.38 -20.92 -24.89
CA GLY A 277 41.40 -21.98 -24.76
C GLY A 277 41.77 -22.30 -23.31
N ILE A 278 40.92 -21.99 -22.35
CA ILE A 278 41.15 -22.24 -20.92
C ILE A 278 40.69 -23.65 -20.58
N ALA A 279 41.56 -24.41 -19.90
CA ALA A 279 41.21 -25.74 -19.41
C ALA A 279 40.16 -25.64 -18.28
N VAL A 280 39.13 -26.48 -18.37
CA VAL A 280 38.01 -26.51 -17.41
C VAL A 280 38.00 -27.83 -16.66
N ILE A 281 37.86 -27.77 -15.34
CA ILE A 281 37.59 -28.92 -14.48
C ILE A 281 36.19 -28.75 -13.89
N LEU A 282 35.31 -29.71 -14.16
CA LEU A 282 33.94 -29.72 -13.66
C LEU A 282 33.79 -30.74 -12.55
N ALA A 283 33.21 -30.32 -11.42
CA ALA A 283 32.81 -31.21 -10.34
C ALA A 283 31.32 -31.00 -10.07
N SER A 284 30.49 -32.00 -10.43
CA SER A 284 29.07 -32.03 -10.07
C SER A 284 28.85 -33.13 -9.03
N PRO A 285 28.48 -32.79 -7.78
CA PRO A 285 28.19 -33.79 -6.75
C PRO A 285 26.86 -34.53 -6.99
N GLN A 286 26.04 -34.04 -7.91
CA GLN A 286 24.84 -34.70 -8.41
C GLN A 286 25.15 -35.14 -9.84
N ALA A 287 25.61 -36.38 -9.98
CA ALA A 287 25.71 -37.09 -11.26
C ALA A 287 24.83 -38.34 -11.17
#